data_AF-A0A2S6Z4I7-F1
#
_entry.id   AF-A0A2S6Z4I7-F1
#
_cell.length_a   1.000
_cell.length_b   1.000
_cell.length_c   1.000
_cell.angle_alpha   90.00
_cell.angle_beta   90.00
_cell.angle_gamma   90.00
#
_symmetry.space_group_name_H-M   'P 1'
#
loop_
_entity.id
_entity.type
_entity.pdbx_description
1 polymer ?
#
loop_
_entity_poly.entity_id
_entity_poly.type
_entity_poly.pdbx_seq_one_letter_code
_entity_poly.pdbx_strand_id
1 'polypeptide(L)'
;MLDLMVDSAVRISIYRDIIDQLVSETRMYSALAKRAEANEPFPVESEQSAFNRLLSSLTQEQRTLLSEILLQERHSAIHDTLAALTWWIDSRGIGLTVHGQPMPVDLSGMGLHGDYVGRADGWEWPSDEA
;
A
#
# COMPACT_ATOMS: atom_id res chain seq x y z
N MET A 1 2.73 29.15 19.06
CA MET A 1 1.40 28.56 18.79
C MET A 1 1.19 28.40 17.29
N LEU A 2 1.33 29.47 16.48
CA LEU A 2 1.27 29.39 15.01
C LEU A 2 2.31 28.40 14.42
N ASP A 3 3.58 28.51 14.79
CA ASP A 3 4.64 27.62 14.26
C ASP A 3 4.43 26.13 14.57
N LEU A 4 3.86 25.82 15.75
CA LEU A 4 3.53 24.44 16.14
C LEU A 4 2.34 23.88 15.34
N MET A 5 1.39 24.74 14.97
CA MET A 5 0.23 24.35 14.14
C MET A 5 0.64 24.13 12.67
N VAL A 6 1.54 24.98 12.14
CA VAL A 6 2.12 24.81 10.81
C VAL A 6 2.92 23.50 10.73
N ASP A 7 3.72 23.21 11.75
CA ASP A 7 4.50 21.98 11.84
C ASP A 7 3.63 20.71 11.95
N SER A 8 2.48 20.79 12.65
CA SER A 8 1.51 19.69 12.71
C SER A 8 0.83 19.43 11.37
N ALA A 9 0.38 20.48 10.67
CA ALA A 9 -0.28 20.35 9.37
C ALA A 9 0.66 19.73 8.31
N VAL A 10 1.94 20.10 8.33
CA VAL A 10 2.96 19.52 7.46
C VAL A 10 3.11 18.01 7.72
N ARG A 11 3.18 17.58 8.98
CA ARG A 11 3.31 16.14 9.31
C ARG A 11 2.08 15.33 8.93
N ILE A 12 0.89 15.89 9.10
CA ILE A 12 -0.37 15.28 8.64
C ILE A 12 -0.34 15.12 7.12
N SER A 13 0.06 16.15 6.38
CA SER A 13 0.18 16.08 4.92
C SER A 13 1.14 14.98 4.49
N ILE A 14 2.34 14.94 5.09
CA ILE A 14 3.35 13.92 4.75
C ILE A 14 2.85 12.51 5.05
N TYR A 15 2.14 12.33 6.17
CA TYR A 15 1.53 11.05 6.49
C TYR A 15 0.49 10.62 5.45
N ARG A 16 -0.43 11.53 5.10
CA ARG A 16 -1.45 11.29 4.06
C ARG A 16 -0.78 10.93 2.73
N ASP A 17 0.23 11.70 2.32
CA ASP A 17 0.99 11.47 1.09
C ASP A 17 1.67 10.09 1.07
N ILE A 18 2.21 9.63 2.19
CA ILE A 18 2.80 8.28 2.30
C ILE A 18 1.73 7.21 2.04
N ILE A 19 0.59 7.29 2.73
CA ILE A 19 -0.48 6.30 2.59
C ILE A 19 -1.09 6.33 1.18
N ASP A 20 -1.36 7.52 0.65
CA ASP A 20 -1.90 7.71 -0.71
C ASP A 20 -0.91 7.22 -1.77
N GLN A 21 0.39 7.43 -1.57
CA GLN A 21 1.42 6.86 -2.44
C GLN A 21 1.43 5.33 -2.35
N LEU A 22 1.33 4.73 -1.16
CA LEU A 22 1.26 3.26 -1.05
C LEU A 22 0.04 2.69 -1.77
N VAL A 23 -1.12 3.35 -1.69
CA VAL A 23 -2.32 2.95 -2.43
C VAL A 23 -2.12 3.08 -3.93
N SER A 24 -1.56 4.20 -4.40
CA SER A 24 -1.31 4.42 -5.83
C SER A 24 -0.27 3.42 -6.39
N GLU A 25 0.81 3.16 -5.65
CA GLU A 25 1.83 2.16 -5.97
C GLU A 25 1.27 0.75 -6.06
N THR A 26 0.30 0.42 -5.20
CA THR A 26 -0.35 -0.90 -5.23
C THR A 26 -1.25 -1.05 -6.45
N ARG A 27 -2.15 -0.09 -6.68
CA ARG A 27 -3.17 -0.15 -7.74
C ARG A 27 -2.60 0.07 -9.13
N MET A 28 -1.73 1.05 -9.30
CA MET A 28 -1.29 1.50 -10.62
C MET A 28 -0.04 0.76 -11.12
N TYR A 29 0.76 0.14 -10.25
CA TYR A 29 2.11 -0.32 -10.62
C TYR A 29 2.40 -1.79 -10.28
N SER A 30 1.36 -2.65 -10.22
CA SER A 30 1.57 -4.10 -10.17
C SER A 30 2.10 -4.63 -11.51
N ALA A 31 3.41 -4.53 -11.71
CA ALA A 31 4.09 -4.92 -12.94
C ALA A 31 3.86 -6.40 -13.28
N LEU A 32 3.87 -7.30 -12.29
CA LEU A 32 3.62 -8.73 -12.51
C LEU A 32 2.16 -9.02 -12.87
N ALA A 33 1.19 -8.38 -12.20
CA ALA A 33 -0.22 -8.55 -12.51
C ALA A 33 -0.52 -8.09 -13.96
N LYS A 34 -0.04 -6.89 -14.33
CA LYS A 34 -0.19 -6.36 -15.71
C LYS A 34 0.43 -7.27 -16.76
N ARG A 35 1.64 -7.79 -16.49
CA ARG A 35 2.32 -8.73 -17.38
C ARG A 35 1.55 -10.04 -17.50
N ALA A 36 1.06 -10.57 -16.38
CA ALA A 36 0.26 -11.78 -16.37
C ALA A 36 -0.99 -11.61 -17.24
N GLU A 37 -1.74 -10.53 -17.06
CA GLU A 37 -2.95 -10.25 -17.86
C GLU A 37 -2.66 -10.14 -19.35
N ALA A 38 -1.56 -9.47 -19.72
CA ALA A 38 -1.13 -9.25 -21.10
C ALA A 38 -0.41 -10.46 -21.73
N ASN A 39 -0.23 -11.56 -21.00
CA ASN A 39 0.58 -12.71 -21.40
C ASN A 39 2.05 -12.33 -21.74
N GLU A 40 2.58 -11.32 -21.06
CA GLU A 40 3.99 -10.97 -21.17
C GLU A 40 4.82 -11.81 -20.19
N PRO A 41 6.03 -12.25 -20.57
CA PRO A 41 6.90 -12.99 -19.67
C PRO A 41 7.25 -12.15 -18.44
N PHE A 42 7.40 -12.83 -17.30
CA PHE A 42 7.84 -12.21 -16.08
C PHE A 42 9.31 -11.76 -16.18
N PRO A 43 9.67 -10.62 -15.56
CA PRO A 43 11.04 -10.13 -15.59
C PRO A 43 12.01 -11.14 -14.96
N VAL A 44 13.23 -11.20 -15.48
CA VAL A 44 14.33 -12.06 -14.95
C VAL A 44 14.12 -13.57 -15.20
N GLU A 45 12.93 -14.00 -15.57
CA GLU A 45 12.62 -15.38 -15.93
C GLU A 45 12.86 -15.66 -17.42
N SER A 46 13.50 -16.80 -17.74
CA SER A 46 13.59 -17.25 -19.13
C SER A 46 12.21 -17.68 -19.65
N GLU A 47 11.98 -17.66 -20.98
CA GLU A 47 10.73 -18.19 -21.56
C GLU A 47 10.48 -19.67 -21.20
N GLN A 48 11.55 -20.41 -20.91
CA GLN A 48 11.49 -21.81 -20.49
C GLN A 48 11.26 -21.99 -18.98
N SER A 49 11.09 -20.91 -18.21
CA SER A 49 10.81 -21.01 -16.77
C SER A 49 9.44 -21.65 -16.54
N ALA A 50 9.27 -22.28 -15.37
CA ALA A 50 7.98 -22.84 -14.98
C ALA A 50 6.89 -21.76 -14.94
N PHE A 51 7.23 -20.53 -14.53
CA PHE A 51 6.31 -19.40 -14.48
C PHE A 51 5.85 -18.96 -15.87
N ASN A 52 6.77 -18.75 -16.81
CA ASN A 52 6.41 -18.30 -18.15
C ASN A 52 5.70 -19.40 -18.95
N ARG A 53 6.07 -20.67 -18.76
CA ARG A 53 5.32 -21.81 -19.33
C ARG A 53 3.90 -21.87 -18.78
N LEU A 54 3.72 -21.74 -17.47
CA LEU A 54 2.39 -21.68 -16.85
C LEU A 54 1.60 -20.54 -17.47
N LEU A 55 2.14 -19.32 -17.47
CA LEU A 55 1.44 -18.14 -17.97
C LEU A 55 0.98 -18.30 -19.42
N SER A 56 1.86 -18.81 -20.28
CA SER A 56 1.55 -19.06 -21.70
C SER A 56 0.46 -20.13 -21.92
N SER A 57 0.29 -21.04 -20.96
CA SER A 57 -0.70 -22.13 -21.05
C SER A 57 -2.10 -21.72 -20.60
N LEU A 58 -2.24 -20.60 -19.89
CA LEU A 58 -3.52 -20.12 -19.36
C LEU A 58 -4.38 -19.49 -20.47
N THR A 59 -5.71 -19.56 -20.32
CA THR A 59 -6.63 -18.75 -21.14
C THR A 59 -6.58 -17.28 -20.72
N GLN A 60 -7.22 -16.38 -21.50
CA GLN A 60 -7.30 -14.97 -21.11
C GLN A 60 -8.02 -14.79 -19.77
N GLU A 61 -9.13 -15.50 -19.56
CA GLU A 61 -9.91 -15.43 -18.32
C GLU A 61 -9.08 -15.89 -17.12
N GLN A 62 -8.30 -16.97 -17.30
CA GLN A 62 -7.40 -17.46 -16.25
C GLN A 62 -6.25 -16.50 -15.95
N ARG A 63 -5.72 -15.79 -16.97
CA ARG A 63 -4.70 -14.76 -16.77
C ARG A 63 -5.26 -13.52 -16.08
N THR A 64 -6.48 -13.11 -16.41
CA THR A 64 -7.16 -12.02 -15.70
C THR A 64 -7.38 -12.40 -14.23
N LEU A 65 -7.85 -13.61 -13.93
CA LEU A 65 -7.96 -14.09 -12.55
C LEU A 65 -6.61 -14.14 -11.83
N LEU A 66 -5.54 -14.61 -12.50
CA LEU A 66 -4.19 -14.60 -11.93
C LEU A 66 -3.71 -13.17 -11.65
N SER A 67 -3.98 -12.22 -12.54
CA SER A 67 -3.67 -10.80 -12.35
C SER A 67 -4.36 -10.25 -11.10
N GLU A 68 -5.64 -10.56 -10.91
CA GLU A 68 -6.40 -10.17 -9.71
C GLU A 68 -5.81 -10.77 -8.43
N ILE A 69 -5.46 -12.07 -8.44
CA ILE A 69 -4.81 -12.74 -7.29
C ILE A 69 -3.47 -12.06 -6.96
N LEU A 70 -2.64 -11.78 -7.97
CA LEU A 70 -1.35 -11.10 -7.77
C LEU A 70 -1.53 -9.69 -7.22
N LEU A 71 -2.58 -8.98 -7.63
CA LEU A 71 -2.91 -7.67 -7.10
C LEU A 71 -3.40 -7.75 -5.64
N GLN A 72 -4.25 -8.73 -5.33
CA GLN A 72 -4.74 -8.98 -3.96
C GLN A 72 -3.60 -9.33 -3.00
N GLU A 73 -2.68 -10.21 -3.40
CA GLU A 73 -1.50 -10.55 -2.59
C GLU A 73 -0.62 -9.32 -2.32
N ARG A 74 -0.46 -8.42 -3.32
CA ARG A 74 0.27 -7.17 -3.12
C ARG A 74 -0.43 -6.26 -2.09
N HIS A 75 -1.76 -6.15 -2.14
CA HIS A 75 -2.53 -5.43 -1.13
C HIS A 75 -2.37 -6.06 0.26
N SER A 76 -2.46 -7.39 0.36
CA SER A 76 -2.30 -8.13 1.62
C SER A 76 -0.93 -7.89 2.24
N ALA A 77 0.15 -7.97 1.45
CA ALA A 77 1.50 -7.78 1.95
C ALA A 77 1.73 -6.37 2.53
N ILE A 78 1.18 -5.33 1.91
CA ILE A 78 1.26 -3.96 2.41
C ILE A 78 0.41 -3.81 3.67
N HIS A 79 -0.82 -4.31 3.66
CA HIS A 79 -1.69 -4.34 4.83
C HIS A 79 -0.98 -4.98 6.03
N ASP A 80 -0.43 -6.18 5.87
CA ASP A 80 0.20 -6.95 6.96
C ASP A 80 1.43 -6.24 7.51
N THR A 81 2.21 -5.60 6.63
CA THR A 81 3.35 -4.77 7.03
C THR A 81 2.89 -3.59 7.88
N LEU A 82 1.85 -2.86 7.45
CA LEU A 82 1.32 -1.73 8.19
C LEU A 82 0.66 -2.15 9.51
N ALA A 83 -0.02 -3.29 9.54
CA ALA A 83 -0.62 -3.84 10.76
C ALA A 83 0.46 -4.23 11.78
N ALA A 84 1.55 -4.85 11.32
CA ALA A 84 2.70 -5.13 12.16
C ALA A 84 3.29 -3.83 12.75
N LEU A 85 3.47 -2.79 11.93
CA LEU A 85 3.96 -1.48 12.40
C LEU A 85 3.01 -0.83 13.40
N THR A 86 1.69 -0.87 13.17
CA THR A 86 0.67 -0.41 14.13
C THR A 86 0.86 -1.11 15.47
N TRP A 87 1.01 -2.45 15.47
CA TRP A 87 1.24 -3.19 16.71
C TRP A 87 2.52 -2.77 17.43
N TRP A 88 3.62 -2.52 16.70
CA TRP A 88 4.87 -2.02 17.29
C TRP A 88 4.69 -0.62 17.90
N ILE A 89 3.92 0.25 17.25
CA ILE A 89 3.63 1.59 17.77
C ILE A 89 2.83 1.48 19.08
N ASP A 90 1.71 0.76 19.05
CA ASP A 90 0.76 0.69 20.17
C ASP A 90 1.31 -0.10 21.36
N SER A 91 2.05 -1.18 21.10
CA SER A 91 2.44 -2.15 22.14
C SER A 91 3.90 -2.04 22.58
N ARG A 92 4.75 -1.37 21.81
CA ARG A 92 6.21 -1.35 22.06
C ARG A 92 6.79 0.06 22.19
N GLY A 93 5.96 1.10 22.11
CA GLY A 93 6.39 2.49 22.26
C GLY A 93 7.33 2.94 21.15
N ILE A 94 7.21 2.34 19.96
CA ILE A 94 7.93 2.79 18.76
C ILE A 94 7.13 3.93 18.12
N GLY A 95 7.84 4.88 17.50
CA GLY A 95 7.20 5.98 16.77
C GLY A 95 7.89 6.26 15.44
N LEU A 96 7.11 6.76 14.49
CA LEU A 96 7.64 7.31 13.25
C LEU A 96 7.82 8.82 13.42
N THR A 97 8.88 9.38 12.86
CA THR A 97 9.18 10.81 12.97
C THR A 97 9.43 11.44 11.61
N VAL A 98 9.02 12.70 11.48
CA VAL A 98 9.33 13.58 10.36
C VAL A 98 10.18 14.71 10.92
N HIS A 99 11.42 14.85 10.43
CA HIS A 99 12.39 15.84 10.93
C HIS A 99 12.57 15.80 12.47
N GLY A 100 12.51 14.61 13.06
CA GLY A 100 12.66 14.41 14.51
C GLY A 100 11.40 14.71 15.34
N GLN A 101 10.29 15.11 14.72
CA GLN A 101 9.00 15.30 15.37
C GLN A 101 8.07 14.10 15.14
N PRO A 102 7.24 13.70 16.12
CA PRO A 102 6.33 12.56 15.97
C PRO A 102 5.33 12.76 14.82
N MET A 103 5.24 11.76 13.94
CA MET A 103 4.25 11.71 12.88
C MET A 103 2.91 11.18 13.43
N PRO A 104 1.75 11.73 13.02
CA PRO A 104 0.48 11.08 13.30
C PRO A 104 0.41 9.78 12.50
N VAL A 105 0.29 8.65 13.19
CA VAL A 105 0.36 7.29 12.59
C VAL A 105 -0.98 6.54 12.69
N ASP A 106 -2.05 7.30 12.93
CA ASP A 106 -3.43 6.84 13.02
C ASP A 106 -4.38 8.04 12.89
N LEU A 107 -4.84 8.34 11.68
CA LEU A 107 -5.81 9.41 11.46
C LEU A 107 -7.25 8.91 11.48
N SER A 108 -7.51 7.64 11.14
CA SER A 108 -8.85 7.04 11.16
C SER A 108 -9.26 6.44 12.50
N GLY A 109 -8.34 6.29 13.46
CA GLY A 109 -8.56 5.53 14.69
C GLY A 109 -8.45 4.01 14.50
N MET A 110 -7.92 3.56 13.36
CA MET A 110 -7.75 2.15 13.00
C MET A 110 -6.28 1.81 12.64
N GLY A 111 -5.36 2.70 13.00
CA GLY A 111 -3.94 2.59 12.70
C GLY A 111 -3.60 2.73 11.22
N LEU A 112 -2.29 2.67 10.94
CA LEU A 112 -1.69 2.71 9.60
C LEU A 112 -2.41 1.83 8.57
N HIS A 113 -2.72 0.58 8.95
CA HIS A 113 -3.35 -0.39 8.07
C HIS A 113 -4.81 -0.02 7.76
N GLY A 114 -5.56 0.50 8.74
CA GLY A 114 -6.92 0.98 8.53
C GLY A 114 -6.97 2.23 7.64
N ASP A 115 -6.00 3.14 7.80
CA ASP A 115 -5.86 4.30 6.90
C ASP A 115 -5.59 3.87 5.46
N TYR A 116 -4.68 2.90 5.27
CA TYR A 116 -4.39 2.32 3.96
C TYR A 116 -5.59 1.61 3.33
N VAL A 117 -6.28 0.72 4.07
CA VAL A 117 -7.45 0.00 3.55
C VAL A 117 -8.58 0.98 3.21
N GLY A 118 -8.86 1.95 4.09
CA GLY A 118 -9.86 2.98 3.81
C GLY A 118 -9.56 3.75 2.52
N ARG A 119 -8.30 4.15 2.29
CA ARG A 119 -7.89 4.84 1.05
C ARG A 119 -7.94 3.90 -0.15
N ALA A 120 -7.55 2.63 0.03
CA ALA A 120 -7.69 1.57 -0.96
C ALA A 120 -9.15 1.18 -1.24
N ASP A 121 -10.12 1.65 -0.45
CA ASP A 121 -11.57 1.51 -0.68
C ASP A 121 -12.23 2.85 -1.10
N GLY A 122 -11.44 3.92 -1.24
CA GLY A 122 -11.91 5.23 -1.73
C GLY A 122 -12.48 6.15 -0.66
N TRP A 123 -12.16 5.94 0.62
CA TRP A 123 -12.58 6.83 1.70
C TRP A 123 -11.78 8.14 1.66
N GLU A 124 -12.43 9.26 1.94
CA GLU A 124 -11.77 10.56 2.09
C GLU A 124 -11.11 10.67 3.48
N TRP A 125 -9.98 11.37 3.55
CA TRP A 125 -9.33 11.66 4.83
C TRP A 125 -10.29 12.43 5.76
N PRO A 126 -10.28 12.15 7.08
CA PRO A 126 -11.09 12.92 8.02
C PRO A 126 -10.64 14.39 8.02
N SER A 127 -11.59 15.30 8.19
CA SER A 127 -11.32 16.72 8.29
C SER A 127 -10.51 17.04 9.55
N ASP A 128 -9.71 18.10 9.49
CA ASP A 128 -8.83 18.51 10.60
C ASP A 128 -9.60 19.14 11.80
N GLU A 129 -10.94 19.11 11.80
CA GLU A 129 -11.83 19.79 12.76
C GLU A 129 -12.50 18.87 13.81
N ALA A 130 -11.99 17.65 14.02
CA ALA A 130 -12.54 16.71 15.00
C ALA A 130 -11.98 16.92 16.42
#